data_AF-A0A1V5VD38-F1
#
_entry.id   AF-A0A1V5VD38-F1
#
_cell.length_a   1.000
_cell.length_b   1.000
_cell.length_c   1.000
_cell.angle_alpha   90.00
_cell.angle_beta   90.00
_cell.angle_gamma   90.00
#
_symmetry.space_group_name_H-M   'P 1'
#
loop_
_entity.id
_entity.type
_entity.pdbx_description
1 polymer ?
#
loop_
_entity_poly.entity_id
_entity_poly.type
_entity_poly.pdbx_seq_one_letter_code
_entity_poly.pdbx_strand_id
1 'polypeptide(L)'
;MLRIGYYYMIDFMCFKILISDIRNLYINLQSEKKTYMKRFIISSIIILSVFNACASYILIPMDKTQRNHLKAYGIAYWALTKEINVSWLLNYRGGSFMCIYTSSVEDECLIRNVSFQIIADVQATAILSEIAQSDVNMNEIKLTKAPKIAVYSPKNKLPWDDAVTLVLTYAEIPYDVIYDEEVLSGILPTYDWLHLHHEDFTGQYGKFWANYRNADWYINDVSENEATARKLGFTKVSQLKLAVAKKIRDFVAGGGYMFAMCSAPDSFDVALAADGVDICDIPFDGDPIDPQAQNKLNFNNTFAFHNFKISTNPYEYEISTIDINPANHLMNVNNDFFTLFEFSAKWDPVPTMLCQNHYQVIRGFMGQSTAFNRDNIKPNIIIMGESKAFNDVRYLHGEYGKGTFTFFGGHDPEDYQHFVGDPPTDLNLYPNSEGYRLILNNVLFPAAKKEKQKT
;
A
#
# COMPACT_ATOMS: atom_id res chain seq x y z
N MET A 1 -76.79 -40.89 -80.70
CA MET A 1 -76.03 -39.62 -80.56
C MET A 1 -75.98 -39.18 -79.08
N LEU A 2 -75.52 -40.04 -78.15
CA LEU A 2 -75.68 -39.79 -76.70
C LEU A 2 -74.64 -40.48 -75.79
N ARG A 3 -73.41 -40.74 -76.28
CA ARG A 3 -72.39 -41.49 -75.50
C ARG A 3 -70.97 -40.91 -75.52
N ILE A 4 -70.82 -39.61 -75.75
CA ILE A 4 -69.49 -38.94 -75.77
C ILE A 4 -69.38 -37.82 -74.72
N GLY A 5 -70.49 -37.37 -74.11
CA GLY A 5 -70.49 -36.24 -73.16
C GLY A 5 -70.11 -36.54 -71.71
N TYR A 6 -70.07 -37.80 -71.28
CA TYR A 6 -69.87 -38.15 -69.85
C TYR A 6 -68.41 -38.30 -69.44
N TYR A 7 -67.50 -38.64 -70.35
CA TYR A 7 -66.08 -38.84 -70.03
C TYR A 7 -65.32 -37.50 -69.89
N TYR A 8 -65.64 -36.49 -70.71
CA TYR A 8 -64.98 -35.18 -70.64
C TYR A 8 -65.34 -34.35 -69.40
N MET A 9 -66.51 -34.60 -68.79
CA MET A 9 -66.94 -33.84 -67.60
C MET A 9 -66.25 -34.34 -66.31
N ILE A 10 -65.95 -35.64 -66.22
CA ILE A 10 -65.30 -36.23 -65.04
C ILE A 10 -63.82 -35.84 -64.99
N ASP A 11 -63.12 -35.85 -66.13
CA ASP A 11 -61.71 -35.44 -66.20
C ASP A 11 -61.51 -33.95 -65.88
N PHE A 12 -62.42 -33.08 -66.31
CA PHE A 12 -62.33 -31.65 -66.00
C PHE A 12 -62.60 -31.33 -64.52
N MET A 13 -63.45 -32.12 -63.87
CA MET A 13 -63.77 -31.99 -62.45
C MET A 13 -62.63 -32.52 -61.57
N CYS A 14 -62.03 -33.66 -61.94
CA CYS A 14 -60.82 -34.18 -61.29
C CYS A 14 -59.61 -33.25 -61.45
N PHE A 15 -59.44 -32.60 -62.60
CA PHE A 15 -58.35 -31.64 -62.83
C PHE A 15 -58.50 -30.35 -62.00
N LYS A 16 -59.73 -29.86 -61.82
CA LYS A 16 -60.00 -28.71 -60.93
C LYS A 16 -59.76 -29.03 -59.45
N ILE A 17 -60.10 -30.23 -59.00
CA ILE A 17 -59.84 -30.69 -57.63
C ILE A 17 -58.33 -30.81 -57.41
N LEU A 18 -57.59 -31.40 -58.35
CA LEU A 18 -56.14 -31.52 -58.27
C LEU A 18 -55.42 -30.16 -58.22
N ILE A 19 -55.87 -29.17 -59.01
CA ILE A 19 -55.32 -27.81 -58.99
C ILE A 19 -55.65 -27.09 -57.67
N SER A 20 -56.88 -27.28 -57.15
CA SER A 20 -57.30 -26.78 -55.83
C SER A 20 -56.40 -27.33 -54.72
N ASP A 21 -56.14 -28.64 -54.73
CA ASP A 21 -55.35 -29.32 -53.71
C ASP A 21 -53.87 -28.93 -53.78
N ILE A 22 -53.30 -28.81 -54.98
CA ILE A 22 -51.92 -28.30 -55.18
C ILE A 22 -51.81 -26.85 -54.70
N ARG A 23 -52.82 -26.02 -54.98
CA ARG A 23 -52.82 -24.61 -54.56
C ARG A 23 -52.94 -24.49 -53.03
N ASN A 24 -53.76 -25.31 -52.38
CA ASN A 24 -53.86 -25.37 -50.92
C ASN A 24 -52.58 -25.92 -50.29
N LEU A 25 -51.95 -26.93 -50.88
CA LEU A 25 -50.65 -27.46 -50.44
C LEU A 25 -49.55 -26.38 -50.55
N TYR A 26 -49.52 -25.62 -51.65
CA TYR A 26 -48.58 -24.52 -51.85
C TYR A 26 -48.79 -23.38 -50.84
N ILE A 27 -50.04 -23.02 -50.55
CA ILE A 27 -50.37 -22.00 -49.54
C ILE A 27 -49.98 -22.46 -48.13
N ASN A 28 -50.23 -23.73 -47.78
CA ASN A 28 -49.81 -24.31 -46.50
C ASN A 28 -48.27 -24.37 -46.37
N LEU A 29 -47.56 -24.76 -47.43
CA LEU A 29 -46.08 -24.75 -47.45
C LEU A 29 -45.49 -23.33 -47.29
N GLN A 30 -46.13 -22.31 -47.86
CA GLN A 30 -45.74 -20.90 -47.69
C GLN A 30 -46.05 -20.38 -46.27
N SER A 31 -47.19 -20.75 -45.71
CA SER A 31 -47.59 -20.44 -44.32
C SER A 31 -46.64 -21.06 -43.28
N GLU A 32 -46.29 -22.33 -43.46
CA GLU A 32 -45.33 -23.03 -42.61
C GLU A 32 -43.95 -22.39 -42.71
N LYS A 33 -43.43 -22.14 -43.93
CA LYS A 33 -42.15 -21.42 -44.11
C LYS A 33 -42.11 -20.09 -43.38
N LYS A 34 -43.17 -19.29 -43.48
CA LYS A 34 -43.27 -17.98 -42.80
C LYS A 34 -43.26 -18.13 -41.28
N THR A 35 -43.88 -19.18 -40.76
CA THR A 35 -43.90 -19.52 -39.33
C THR A 35 -42.52 -19.99 -38.83
N TYR A 36 -41.83 -20.85 -39.59
CA TYR A 36 -40.46 -21.27 -39.28
C TYR A 36 -39.47 -20.09 -39.33
N MET A 37 -39.59 -19.20 -40.32
CA MET A 37 -38.75 -18.00 -40.42
C MET A 37 -38.99 -17.03 -39.26
N LYS A 38 -40.25 -16.84 -38.85
CA LYS A 38 -40.61 -15.98 -37.71
C LYS A 38 -40.09 -16.58 -36.39
N ARG A 39 -40.19 -17.90 -36.21
CA ARG A 39 -39.60 -18.61 -35.07
C ARG A 39 -38.08 -18.51 -35.07
N PHE A 40 -37.42 -18.68 -36.21
CA PHE A 40 -35.97 -18.53 -36.35
C PHE A 40 -35.49 -17.11 -36.02
N ILE A 41 -36.19 -16.07 -36.49
CA ILE A 41 -35.90 -14.67 -36.16
C ILE A 41 -36.09 -14.40 -34.67
N ILE A 42 -37.18 -14.87 -34.07
CA ILE A 42 -37.42 -14.72 -32.62
C ILE A 42 -36.36 -15.47 -31.80
N SER A 43 -36.02 -16.70 -32.17
CA SER A 43 -34.94 -17.46 -31.53
C SER A 43 -33.58 -16.76 -31.68
N SER A 44 -33.30 -16.18 -32.86
CA SER A 44 -32.06 -15.42 -33.09
C SER A 44 -32.01 -14.14 -32.25
N ILE A 45 -33.12 -13.41 -32.12
CA ILE A 45 -33.21 -12.21 -31.26
C ILE A 45 -33.05 -12.59 -29.78
N ILE A 46 -33.65 -13.69 -29.33
CA ILE A 46 -33.50 -14.18 -27.95
C ILE A 46 -32.05 -14.60 -27.71
N ILE A 47 -31.41 -15.32 -28.64
CA ILE A 47 -30.01 -15.72 -28.54
C ILE A 47 -29.09 -14.48 -28.51
N LEU A 48 -29.30 -13.49 -29.38
CA LEU A 48 -28.55 -12.23 -29.37
C LEU A 48 -28.77 -11.40 -28.08
N SER A 49 -29.95 -11.49 -27.46
CA SER A 49 -30.22 -10.80 -26.19
C SER A 49 -29.54 -11.44 -24.97
N VAL A 50 -29.21 -12.74 -25.03
CA VAL A 50 -28.52 -13.45 -23.94
C VAL A 50 -27.01 -13.17 -23.95
N PHE A 51 -26.45 -12.67 -25.06
CA PHE A 51 -25.02 -12.31 -25.17
C PHE A 51 -24.67 -10.93 -24.62
N ASN A 52 -25.64 -10.11 -24.21
CA ASN A 52 -25.38 -8.86 -23.50
C ASN A 52 -25.32 -9.09 -21.97
N ALA A 53 -24.47 -10.02 -21.54
CA ALA A 53 -24.03 -10.02 -20.15
C ALA A 53 -23.17 -8.76 -19.95
N CYS A 54 -23.78 -7.67 -19.49
CA CYS A 54 -23.04 -6.48 -19.12
C CYS A 54 -22.17 -6.83 -17.92
N ALA A 55 -20.85 -6.70 -18.06
CA ALA A 55 -19.97 -6.77 -16.91
C ALA A 55 -20.35 -5.64 -15.94
N SER A 56 -20.54 -5.97 -14.67
CA SER A 56 -20.64 -4.97 -13.61
C SER A 56 -19.28 -4.85 -12.95
N TYR A 57 -19.02 -3.68 -12.38
CA TYR A 57 -17.82 -3.40 -11.60
C TYR A 57 -18.23 -2.98 -10.19
N ILE A 58 -17.32 -3.21 -9.24
CA ILE A 58 -17.38 -2.60 -7.92
C ILE A 58 -16.40 -1.43 -7.91
N LEU A 59 -16.92 -0.24 -7.61
CA LEU A 59 -16.13 0.96 -7.34
C LEU A 59 -16.15 1.22 -5.83
N ILE A 60 -14.99 1.25 -5.21
CA ILE A 60 -14.79 1.60 -3.80
C ILE A 60 -14.29 3.06 -3.77
N PRO A 61 -15.16 4.04 -3.47
CA PRO A 61 -14.73 5.42 -3.37
C PRO A 61 -13.74 5.59 -2.21
N MET A 62 -12.74 6.43 -2.41
CA MET A 62 -11.71 6.77 -1.41
C MET A 62 -11.65 8.28 -1.11
N ASP A 63 -12.74 8.97 -1.45
CA ASP A 63 -13.02 10.34 -1.03
C ASP A 63 -13.75 10.33 0.32
N LYS A 64 -14.18 11.52 0.78
CA LYS A 64 -14.85 11.70 2.08
C LYS A 64 -16.18 10.96 2.25
N THR A 65 -16.70 10.30 1.20
CA THR A 65 -17.93 9.49 1.29
C THR A 65 -17.68 8.08 1.80
N GLN A 66 -16.42 7.64 1.88
CA GLN A 66 -16.06 6.33 2.39
C GLN A 66 -16.30 6.22 3.91
N ARG A 67 -16.95 5.13 4.33
CA ARG A 67 -17.20 4.82 5.75
C ARG A 67 -15.96 4.31 6.47
N ASN A 68 -15.12 3.54 5.77
CA ASN A 68 -13.91 2.96 6.33
C ASN A 68 -12.79 2.90 5.29
N HIS A 69 -11.93 3.91 5.27
CA HIS A 69 -10.80 3.97 4.34
C HIS A 69 -9.78 2.87 4.64
N LEU A 70 -9.47 2.62 5.91
CA LEU A 70 -8.39 1.69 6.28
C LEU A 70 -8.74 0.25 5.85
N LYS A 71 -9.98 -0.20 6.10
CA LYS A 71 -10.45 -1.51 5.64
C LYS A 71 -10.63 -1.60 4.12
N ALA A 72 -10.79 -0.48 3.41
CA ALA A 72 -10.85 -0.49 1.94
C ALA A 72 -9.52 -0.96 1.31
N TYR A 73 -8.36 -0.63 1.89
CA TYR A 73 -7.08 -1.22 1.47
C TYR A 73 -7.05 -2.72 1.74
N GLY A 74 -7.63 -3.16 2.86
CA GLY A 74 -7.85 -4.56 3.20
C GLY A 74 -8.66 -5.31 2.14
N ILE A 75 -9.76 -4.72 1.66
CA ILE A 75 -10.56 -5.26 0.55
C ILE A 75 -9.73 -5.37 -0.73
N ALA A 76 -8.99 -4.32 -1.09
CA ALA A 76 -8.14 -4.33 -2.28
C ALA A 76 -7.07 -5.45 -2.19
N TYR A 77 -6.39 -5.57 -1.04
CA TYR A 77 -5.44 -6.65 -0.79
C TYR A 77 -6.10 -8.02 -0.87
N TRP A 78 -7.23 -8.22 -0.18
CA TRP A 78 -7.97 -9.46 -0.16
C TRP A 78 -8.40 -9.89 -1.57
N ALA A 79 -8.92 -8.97 -2.38
CA ALA A 79 -9.29 -9.24 -3.77
C ALA A 79 -8.10 -9.76 -4.58
N LEU A 80 -6.90 -9.18 -4.40
CA LEU A 80 -5.67 -9.66 -5.04
C LEU A 80 -5.28 -11.08 -4.58
N THR A 81 -5.54 -11.46 -3.33
CA THR A 81 -5.33 -12.86 -2.87
C THR A 81 -6.27 -13.86 -3.53
N LYS A 82 -7.40 -13.38 -4.08
CA LYS A 82 -8.37 -14.18 -4.85
C LYS A 82 -8.13 -14.09 -6.36
N GLU A 83 -6.96 -13.60 -6.78
CA GLU A 83 -6.58 -13.40 -8.19
C GLU A 83 -7.52 -12.43 -8.94
N ILE A 84 -8.21 -11.55 -8.20
CA ILE A 84 -9.05 -10.49 -8.78
C ILE A 84 -8.18 -9.25 -8.96
N ASN A 85 -7.99 -8.84 -10.21
CA ASN A 85 -7.26 -7.61 -10.52
C ASN A 85 -8.02 -6.39 -9.99
N VAL A 86 -7.27 -5.46 -9.39
CA VAL A 86 -7.79 -4.19 -8.86
C VAL A 86 -7.14 -3.04 -9.61
N SER A 87 -7.94 -2.08 -10.03
CA SER A 87 -7.49 -0.83 -10.64
C SER A 87 -7.47 0.23 -9.54
N TRP A 88 -6.28 0.75 -9.23
CA TRP A 88 -6.12 1.90 -8.34
C TRP A 88 -6.18 3.17 -9.17
N LEU A 89 -7.25 3.93 -8.99
CA LEU A 89 -7.59 5.11 -9.78
C LEU A 89 -7.01 6.36 -9.11
N LEU A 90 -5.73 6.65 -9.37
CA LEU A 90 -4.98 7.72 -8.73
C LEU A 90 -5.62 9.08 -9.00
N ASN A 91 -5.76 9.88 -7.94
CA ASN A 91 -6.39 11.21 -7.92
C ASN A 91 -7.88 11.23 -8.33
N TYR A 92 -8.44 10.10 -8.77
CA TYR A 92 -9.87 9.97 -8.99
C TYR A 92 -10.57 9.62 -7.68
N ARG A 93 -11.43 10.54 -7.20
CA ARG A 93 -12.19 10.41 -5.95
C ARG A 93 -11.31 9.92 -4.79
N GLY A 94 -10.21 10.65 -4.57
CA GLY A 94 -9.25 10.38 -3.51
C GLY A 94 -8.43 9.10 -3.69
N GLY A 95 -8.32 8.52 -4.89
CA GLY A 95 -7.55 7.28 -5.10
C GLY A 95 -8.39 6.02 -5.00
N SER A 96 -9.56 6.02 -5.66
CA SER A 96 -10.54 4.94 -5.57
C SER A 96 -10.02 3.60 -6.09
N PHE A 97 -10.58 2.50 -5.60
CA PHE A 97 -10.32 1.17 -6.15
C PHE A 97 -11.48 0.71 -7.04
N MET A 98 -11.19 0.01 -8.12
CA MET A 98 -12.20 -0.57 -8.99
C MET A 98 -11.81 -1.98 -9.41
N CYS A 99 -12.74 -2.93 -9.31
CA CYS A 99 -12.55 -4.30 -9.79
C CYS A 99 -13.81 -4.82 -10.46
N ILE A 100 -13.69 -5.95 -11.17
CA ILE A 100 -14.87 -6.65 -11.68
C ILE A 100 -15.80 -7.03 -10.53
N TYR A 101 -17.11 -6.99 -10.78
CA TYR A 101 -18.09 -7.40 -9.80
C TYR A 101 -18.00 -8.91 -9.54
N THR A 102 -17.88 -9.27 -8.27
CA THR A 102 -18.17 -10.61 -7.77
C THR A 102 -18.98 -10.45 -6.49
N SER A 103 -19.92 -11.37 -6.25
CA SER A 103 -20.69 -11.37 -5.00
C SER A 103 -19.78 -11.47 -3.78
N SER A 104 -18.65 -12.18 -3.90
CA SER A 104 -17.68 -12.32 -2.84
C SER A 104 -17.00 -11.01 -2.43
N VAL A 105 -16.69 -10.11 -3.37
CA VAL A 105 -16.11 -8.78 -3.06
C VAL A 105 -17.19 -7.87 -2.46
N GLU A 106 -18.43 -7.93 -2.98
CA GLU A 106 -19.57 -7.22 -2.41
C GLU A 106 -19.80 -7.62 -0.94
N ASP A 107 -19.87 -8.92 -0.67
CA ASP A 107 -20.08 -9.46 0.68
C ASP A 107 -18.96 -9.01 1.63
N GLU A 108 -17.70 -9.08 1.22
CA GLU A 108 -16.57 -8.60 2.03
C GLU A 108 -16.66 -7.09 2.31
N CYS A 109 -17.05 -6.28 1.32
CA CYS A 109 -17.25 -4.85 1.55
C CYS A 109 -18.34 -4.60 2.62
N LEU A 110 -19.46 -5.33 2.54
CA LEU A 110 -20.55 -5.24 3.52
C LEU A 110 -20.10 -5.66 4.92
N ILE A 111 -19.42 -6.82 5.03
CA ILE A 111 -18.91 -7.37 6.29
C ILE A 111 -17.93 -6.40 6.97
N ARG A 112 -17.04 -5.79 6.17
CA ARG A 112 -16.00 -4.88 6.66
C ARG A 112 -16.47 -3.43 6.77
N ASN A 113 -17.75 -3.14 6.53
CA ASN A 113 -18.34 -1.80 6.54
C ASN A 113 -17.61 -0.80 5.62
N VAL A 114 -17.18 -1.28 4.44
CA VAL A 114 -16.58 -0.47 3.38
C VAL A 114 -17.69 -0.06 2.40
N SER A 115 -17.77 1.23 2.10
CA SER A 115 -18.71 1.76 1.11
C SER A 115 -18.24 1.42 -0.29
N PHE A 116 -19.16 0.99 -1.14
CA PHE A 116 -18.90 0.63 -2.54
C PHE A 116 -20.12 0.97 -3.41
N GLN A 117 -19.92 0.93 -4.73
CA GLN A 117 -20.95 1.13 -5.74
C GLN A 117 -20.84 0.02 -6.78
N ILE A 118 -21.97 -0.62 -7.10
CA ILE A 118 -22.06 -1.48 -8.28
C ILE A 118 -22.37 -0.58 -9.48
N ILE A 119 -21.45 -0.56 -10.45
CA ILE A 119 -21.56 0.27 -11.65
C ILE A 119 -21.60 -0.61 -12.89
N ALA A 120 -22.33 -0.18 -13.92
CA ALA A 120 -22.38 -0.87 -15.20
C ALA A 120 -21.08 -0.66 -15.99
N ASP A 121 -20.77 -1.57 -16.92
CA ASP A 121 -19.62 -1.49 -17.84
C ASP A 121 -19.46 -0.11 -18.52
N VAL A 122 -20.58 0.49 -18.95
CA VAL A 122 -20.59 1.82 -19.60
C VAL A 122 -20.10 2.91 -18.65
N GLN A 123 -20.45 2.83 -17.36
CA GLN A 123 -19.99 3.79 -16.35
C GLN A 123 -18.51 3.58 -16.02
N ALA A 124 -18.08 2.33 -15.86
CA ALA A 124 -16.66 2.01 -15.63
C ALA A 124 -15.79 2.50 -16.80
N THR A 125 -16.24 2.26 -18.04
CA THR A 125 -15.57 2.74 -19.25
C THR A 125 -15.51 4.27 -19.31
N ALA A 126 -16.57 4.97 -18.91
CA ALA A 126 -16.57 6.42 -18.85
C ALA A 126 -15.54 6.97 -17.85
N ILE A 127 -15.46 6.37 -16.66
CA ILE A 127 -14.46 6.73 -15.63
C ILE A 127 -13.04 6.50 -16.15
N LEU A 128 -12.76 5.33 -16.73
CA LEU A 128 -11.43 5.05 -17.29
C LEU A 128 -11.07 5.97 -18.45
N SER A 129 -12.05 6.36 -19.26
CA SER A 129 -11.85 7.29 -20.37
C SER A 129 -11.52 8.71 -19.88
N GLU A 130 -12.15 9.17 -18.80
CA GLU A 130 -11.81 10.42 -18.12
C GLU A 130 -10.37 10.37 -17.60
N ILE A 131 -10.01 9.33 -16.83
CA ILE A 131 -8.67 9.15 -16.26
C ILE A 131 -7.59 9.11 -17.35
N ALA A 132 -7.89 8.54 -18.51
CA ALA A 132 -6.97 8.42 -19.63
C ALA A 132 -6.69 9.76 -20.34
N GLN A 133 -7.52 10.80 -20.15
CA GLN A 133 -7.31 12.11 -20.78
C GLN A 133 -5.95 12.69 -20.40
N SER A 134 -5.25 13.32 -21.36
CA SER A 134 -3.89 13.81 -21.16
C SER A 134 -3.80 15.07 -20.30
N ASP A 135 -4.89 15.83 -20.23
CA ASP A 135 -5.01 17.12 -19.53
C ASP A 135 -5.55 17.00 -18.09
N VAL A 136 -5.93 15.80 -17.64
CA VAL A 136 -6.29 15.53 -16.24
C VAL A 136 -5.12 14.93 -15.47
N ASN A 137 -4.94 15.32 -14.21
CA ASN A 137 -3.92 14.75 -13.34
C ASN A 137 -4.40 13.44 -12.69
N MET A 138 -4.77 12.44 -13.50
CA MET A 138 -5.23 11.13 -13.04
C MET A 138 -4.53 10.01 -13.79
N ASN A 139 -4.48 8.83 -13.16
CA ASN A 139 -3.92 7.63 -13.78
C ASN A 139 -4.56 6.35 -13.22
N GLU A 140 -4.57 5.28 -14.02
CA GLU A 140 -5.00 3.94 -13.61
C GLU A 140 -3.75 3.08 -13.36
N ILE A 141 -3.55 2.64 -12.12
CA ILE A 141 -2.52 1.65 -11.80
C ILE A 141 -3.17 0.29 -11.58
N LYS A 142 -2.78 -0.69 -12.39
CA LYS A 142 -3.28 -2.07 -12.27
C LYS A 142 -2.49 -2.85 -11.24
N LEU A 143 -3.20 -3.32 -10.22
CA LEU A 143 -2.69 -4.23 -9.19
C LEU A 143 -3.11 -5.66 -9.57
N THR A 144 -2.14 -6.57 -9.62
CA THR A 144 -2.38 -7.94 -10.13
C THR A 144 -1.97 -9.05 -9.19
N LYS A 145 -1.23 -8.74 -8.12
CA LYS A 145 -0.74 -9.73 -7.16
C LYS A 145 -0.63 -9.11 -5.78
N ALA A 146 -1.12 -9.82 -4.76
CA ALA A 146 -0.94 -9.41 -3.37
C ALA A 146 0.56 -9.49 -2.99
N PRO A 147 1.13 -8.41 -2.40
CA PRO A 147 2.53 -8.38 -2.02
C PRO A 147 2.77 -9.22 -0.77
N LYS A 148 3.95 -9.85 -0.68
CA LYS A 148 4.41 -10.50 0.55
C LYS A 148 5.05 -9.47 1.47
N ILE A 149 4.54 -9.41 2.70
CA ILE A 149 4.83 -8.35 3.66
C ILE A 149 5.60 -8.94 4.84
N ALA A 150 6.74 -8.35 5.16
CA ALA A 150 7.49 -8.62 6.38
C ALA A 150 7.51 -7.39 7.29
N VAL A 151 7.39 -7.61 8.59
CA VAL A 151 7.61 -6.61 9.63
C VAL A 151 8.83 -7.03 10.43
N TYR A 152 9.85 -6.16 10.46
CA TYR A 152 11.02 -6.35 11.28
C TYR A 152 10.73 -5.84 12.70
N SER A 153 10.49 -6.77 13.62
CA SER A 153 10.13 -6.52 15.02
C SER A 153 10.66 -7.64 15.90
N PRO A 154 11.10 -7.33 17.14
CA PRO A 154 11.55 -8.34 18.07
C PRO A 154 10.38 -9.22 18.49
N LYS A 155 10.70 -10.43 18.94
CA LYS A 155 9.70 -11.43 19.35
C LYS A 155 9.24 -11.25 20.81
N ASN A 156 9.97 -10.45 21.59
CA ASN A 156 9.60 -10.12 22.96
C ASN A 156 8.45 -9.09 22.97
N LYS A 157 7.68 -9.06 24.05
CA LYS A 157 6.60 -8.07 24.20
C LYS A 157 7.18 -6.80 24.79
N LEU A 158 7.28 -5.77 23.97
CA LEU A 158 7.67 -4.44 24.39
C LEU A 158 6.43 -3.65 24.86
N PRO A 159 6.58 -2.65 25.75
CA PRO A 159 5.48 -1.90 26.35
C PRO A 159 4.92 -0.78 25.45
N TRP A 160 5.08 -0.89 24.14
CA TRP A 160 4.53 0.02 23.13
C TRP A 160 4.02 -0.78 21.94
N ASP A 161 3.09 -0.19 21.19
CA ASP A 161 2.53 -0.80 19.99
C ASP A 161 3.31 -0.40 18.74
N ASP A 162 2.99 -1.02 17.61
CA ASP A 162 3.50 -0.64 16.29
C ASP A 162 2.31 -0.23 15.42
N ALA A 163 2.22 1.07 15.11
CA ALA A 163 1.14 1.66 14.31
C ALA A 163 0.94 0.92 12.97
N VAL A 164 2.00 0.44 12.34
CA VAL A 164 1.90 -0.33 11.10
C VAL A 164 1.26 -1.69 11.34
N THR A 165 1.72 -2.43 12.35
CA THR A 165 1.08 -3.73 12.67
C THR A 165 -0.38 -3.55 13.10
N LEU A 166 -0.69 -2.46 13.81
CA LEU A 166 -2.03 -2.10 14.23
C LEU A 166 -2.94 -1.91 13.01
N VAL A 167 -2.52 -1.10 12.03
CA VAL A 167 -3.34 -0.83 10.84
C VAL A 167 -3.39 -2.01 9.88
N LEU A 168 -2.31 -2.79 9.74
CA LEU A 168 -2.33 -4.03 8.97
C LEU A 168 -3.31 -5.04 9.57
N THR A 169 -3.30 -5.19 10.89
CA THR A 169 -4.24 -6.07 11.61
C THR A 169 -5.67 -5.57 11.46
N TYR A 170 -5.92 -4.26 11.62
CA TYR A 170 -7.23 -3.66 11.46
C TYR A 170 -7.80 -3.78 10.04
N ALA A 171 -6.94 -3.63 9.03
CA ALA A 171 -7.28 -3.84 7.63
C ALA A 171 -7.31 -5.33 7.22
N GLU A 172 -6.96 -6.25 8.13
CA GLU A 172 -6.87 -7.69 7.90
C GLU A 172 -5.88 -8.06 6.77
N ILE A 173 -4.73 -7.37 6.73
CA ILE A 173 -3.64 -7.63 5.80
C ILE A 173 -2.58 -8.47 6.53
N PRO A 174 -2.32 -9.73 6.10
CA PRO A 174 -1.36 -10.60 6.75
C PRO A 174 0.08 -10.15 6.51
N TYR A 175 0.93 -10.37 7.51
CA TYR A 175 2.37 -10.11 7.46
C TYR A 175 3.12 -11.18 8.25
N ASP A 176 4.38 -11.39 7.89
CA ASP A 176 5.31 -12.21 8.67
C ASP A 176 6.15 -11.32 9.59
N VAL A 177 6.35 -11.75 10.84
CA VAL A 177 7.30 -11.09 11.75
C VAL A 177 8.67 -11.76 11.60
N ILE A 178 9.68 -10.96 11.27
CA ILE A 178 11.08 -11.40 11.15
C ILE A 178 11.97 -10.53 12.03
N TYR A 179 13.14 -11.03 12.44
CA TYR A 179 14.10 -10.22 13.19
C TYR A 179 15.54 -10.52 12.77
N ASP A 180 16.50 -10.23 13.65
CA ASP A 180 17.94 -10.28 13.38
C ASP A 180 18.40 -11.61 12.77
N GLU A 181 17.97 -12.75 13.34
CA GLU A 181 18.39 -14.07 12.89
C GLU A 181 17.87 -14.37 11.48
N GLU A 182 16.58 -14.12 11.22
CA GLU A 182 15.97 -14.37 9.92
C GLU A 182 16.57 -13.47 8.84
N VAL A 183 16.80 -12.18 9.14
CA VAL A 183 17.42 -11.23 8.21
C VAL A 183 18.85 -11.66 7.87
N LEU A 184 19.67 -12.03 8.86
CA LEU A 184 21.04 -12.48 8.62
C LEU A 184 21.11 -13.82 7.89
N SER A 185 20.10 -14.68 8.07
CA SER A 185 19.97 -15.95 7.33
C SER A 185 19.61 -15.76 5.84
N GLY A 186 19.23 -14.54 5.44
CA GLY A 186 18.97 -14.18 4.05
C GLY A 186 17.52 -14.40 3.58
N ILE A 187 16.54 -14.28 4.48
CA ILE A 187 15.11 -14.46 4.13
C ILE A 187 14.55 -13.31 3.27
N LEU A 188 15.11 -12.10 3.38
CA LEU A 188 14.53 -10.87 2.81
C LEU A 188 14.11 -10.95 1.32
N PRO A 189 14.87 -11.60 0.40
CA PRO A 189 14.47 -11.70 -1.00
C PRO A 189 13.14 -12.44 -1.26
N THR A 190 12.55 -13.10 -0.27
CA THR A 190 11.24 -13.73 -0.39
C THR A 190 10.06 -12.77 -0.20
N TYR A 191 10.33 -11.53 0.22
CA TYR A 191 9.33 -10.50 0.50
C TYR A 191 9.36 -9.39 -0.56
N ASP A 192 8.20 -8.79 -0.80
CA ASP A 192 8.05 -7.65 -1.70
C ASP A 192 8.16 -6.31 -0.92
N TRP A 193 7.83 -6.34 0.38
CA TRP A 193 7.78 -5.18 1.26
C TRP A 193 8.31 -5.49 2.66
N LEU A 194 9.11 -4.58 3.21
CA LEU A 194 9.67 -4.66 4.57
C LEU A 194 9.31 -3.41 5.38
N HIS A 195 8.72 -3.59 6.55
CA HIS A 195 8.59 -2.54 7.56
C HIS A 195 9.73 -2.56 8.56
N LEU A 196 10.25 -1.38 8.92
CA LEU A 196 11.06 -1.16 10.12
C LEU A 196 10.33 -0.17 11.04
N HIS A 197 9.94 -0.61 12.25
CA HIS A 197 9.28 0.23 13.25
C HIS A 197 10.10 0.32 14.53
N HIS A 198 10.37 1.51 15.05
CA HIS A 198 11.06 1.72 16.34
C HIS A 198 12.46 1.13 16.53
N GLU A 199 12.96 0.40 15.55
CA GLU A 199 14.21 -0.32 15.70
C GLU A 199 15.40 0.63 15.71
N ASP A 200 16.29 0.36 16.66
CA ASP A 200 17.55 1.05 16.78
C ASP A 200 18.66 0.22 16.12
N PHE A 201 19.09 0.68 14.94
CA PHE A 201 20.20 0.06 14.23
C PHE A 201 21.59 0.48 14.74
N THR A 202 21.66 1.45 15.66
CA THR A 202 22.93 1.95 16.22
C THR A 202 23.45 1.08 17.36
N GLY A 203 22.57 0.34 18.04
CA GLY A 203 22.92 -0.46 19.22
C GLY A 203 22.95 0.35 20.52
N GLN A 204 22.24 1.48 20.57
CA GLN A 204 22.06 2.33 21.75
C GLN A 204 20.70 2.07 22.45
N TYR A 205 20.06 0.93 22.16
CA TYR A 205 18.79 0.48 22.74
C TYR A 205 17.70 1.55 22.71
N GLY A 206 17.54 2.21 21.56
CA GLY A 206 16.52 3.24 21.36
C GLY A 206 16.69 4.46 22.25
N LYS A 207 17.90 4.67 22.80
CA LYS A 207 18.24 5.76 23.73
C LYS A 207 17.34 5.82 24.97
N PHE A 208 16.78 4.67 25.36
CA PHE A 208 15.90 4.56 26.52
C PHE A 208 16.64 4.54 27.87
N TRP A 209 17.96 4.39 27.88
CA TRP A 209 18.77 4.24 29.09
C TRP A 209 18.52 5.34 30.15
N ALA A 210 18.42 6.61 29.74
CA ALA A 210 18.29 7.74 30.64
C ALA A 210 17.06 7.63 31.57
N ASN A 211 15.92 7.25 30.99
CA ASN A 211 14.63 7.20 31.67
C ASN A 211 14.27 5.79 32.18
N TYR A 212 14.80 4.74 31.53
CA TYR A 212 14.32 3.37 31.73
C TYR A 212 15.39 2.35 32.09
N ARG A 213 16.66 2.74 32.34
CA ARG A 213 17.73 1.78 32.72
C ARG A 213 17.42 0.82 33.87
N ASN A 214 16.47 1.16 34.73
CA ASN A 214 16.05 0.35 35.88
C ASN A 214 14.71 -0.37 35.66
N ALA A 215 14.07 -0.21 34.49
CA ALA A 215 12.81 -0.86 34.16
C ALA A 215 13.08 -2.31 33.72
N ASP A 216 12.24 -3.25 34.18
CA ASP A 216 12.42 -4.68 33.90
C ASP A 216 12.44 -4.98 32.40
N TRP A 217 11.56 -4.36 31.63
CA TRP A 217 11.50 -4.55 30.17
C TRP A 217 12.80 -4.11 29.49
N TYR A 218 13.42 -3.01 29.95
CA TYR A 218 14.66 -2.49 29.36
C TYR A 218 15.84 -3.39 29.69
N ILE A 219 15.94 -3.83 30.96
CA ILE A 219 17.00 -4.76 31.40
C ILE A 219 16.91 -6.08 30.60
N ASN A 220 15.69 -6.59 30.41
CA ASN A 220 15.46 -7.79 29.63
C ASN A 220 15.81 -7.59 28.14
N ASP A 221 15.39 -6.47 27.54
CA ASP A 221 15.68 -6.17 26.14
C ASP A 221 17.19 -6.06 25.87
N VAL A 222 17.94 -5.36 26.74
CA VAL A 222 19.41 -5.30 26.66
C VAL A 222 20.02 -6.69 26.75
N SER A 223 19.62 -7.48 27.75
CA SER A 223 20.12 -8.84 27.96
C SER A 223 19.84 -9.76 26.76
N GLU A 224 18.64 -9.67 26.16
CA GLU A 224 18.23 -10.47 25.01
C GLU A 224 19.00 -10.08 23.74
N ASN A 225 19.17 -8.78 23.49
CA ASN A 225 19.95 -8.28 22.36
C ASN A 225 21.43 -8.68 22.47
N GLU A 226 22.03 -8.56 23.66
CA GLU A 226 23.40 -9.04 23.89
C GLU A 226 23.55 -10.56 23.73
N ALA A 227 22.58 -11.33 24.24
CA ALA A 227 22.58 -12.78 24.09
C ALA A 227 22.47 -13.18 22.61
N THR A 228 21.64 -12.48 21.85
CA THR A 228 21.46 -12.65 20.40
C THR A 228 22.75 -12.30 19.64
N ALA A 229 23.38 -11.16 19.96
CA ALA A 229 24.67 -10.78 19.39
C ALA A 229 25.74 -11.86 19.61
N ARG A 230 25.89 -12.33 20.86
CA ARG A 230 26.84 -13.41 21.19
C ARG A 230 26.51 -14.72 20.47
N LYS A 231 25.23 -15.11 20.42
CA LYS A 231 24.76 -16.31 19.72
C LYS A 231 25.12 -16.29 18.23
N LEU A 232 25.03 -15.11 17.61
CA LEU A 232 25.34 -14.90 16.19
C LEU A 232 26.81 -14.58 15.92
N GLY A 233 27.67 -14.60 16.94
CA GLY A 233 29.11 -14.42 16.80
C GLY A 233 29.59 -12.97 16.79
N PHE A 234 28.74 -12.01 17.18
CA PHE A 234 29.11 -10.60 17.34
C PHE A 234 29.55 -10.32 18.78
N THR A 235 30.52 -9.41 18.92
CA THR A 235 30.99 -8.98 20.25
C THR A 235 30.10 -7.90 20.85
N LYS A 236 29.53 -7.03 20.00
CA LYS A 236 28.67 -5.92 20.39
C LYS A 236 27.33 -5.95 19.67
N VAL A 237 26.27 -5.43 20.31
CA VAL A 237 24.95 -5.26 19.68
C VAL A 237 25.02 -4.28 18.50
N SER A 238 25.79 -3.20 18.61
CA SER A 238 26.03 -2.25 17.50
C SER A 238 26.59 -2.94 16.25
N GLN A 239 27.48 -3.92 16.41
CA GLN A 239 28.01 -4.72 15.31
C GLN A 239 26.95 -5.65 14.68
N LEU A 240 26.13 -6.30 15.52
CA LEU A 240 25.00 -7.10 15.06
C LEU A 240 24.02 -6.24 14.24
N LYS A 241 23.59 -5.11 14.81
CA LYS A 241 22.61 -4.21 14.18
C LYS A 241 23.16 -3.59 12.89
N LEU A 242 24.43 -3.23 12.83
CA LEU A 242 25.09 -2.81 11.59
C LEU A 242 25.06 -3.92 10.51
N ALA A 243 25.31 -5.18 10.89
CA ALA A 243 25.25 -6.30 9.95
C ALA A 243 23.83 -6.51 9.40
N VAL A 244 22.81 -6.37 10.25
CA VAL A 244 21.39 -6.42 9.87
C VAL A 244 21.03 -5.24 8.94
N ALA A 245 21.42 -4.01 9.29
CA ALA A 245 21.21 -2.83 8.46
C ALA A 245 21.82 -3.00 7.06
N LYS A 246 23.01 -3.59 6.95
CA LYS A 246 23.63 -3.93 5.64
C LYS A 246 22.81 -4.95 4.85
N LYS A 247 22.24 -5.97 5.49
CA LYS A 247 21.36 -6.94 4.79
C LYS A 247 20.09 -6.29 4.28
N ILE A 248 19.49 -5.39 5.06
CA ILE A 248 18.31 -4.63 4.65
C ILE A 248 18.67 -3.67 3.49
N ARG A 249 19.81 -2.97 3.59
CA ARG A 249 20.34 -2.14 2.49
C ARG A 249 20.51 -2.96 1.22
N ASP A 250 21.06 -4.16 1.31
CA ASP A 250 21.27 -5.04 0.15
C ASP A 250 19.93 -5.53 -0.44
N PHE A 251 18.92 -5.79 0.40
CA PHE A 251 17.56 -6.10 -0.04
C PHE A 251 16.95 -4.96 -0.85
N VAL A 252 17.00 -3.73 -0.34
CA VAL A 252 16.52 -2.54 -1.06
C VAL A 252 17.33 -2.34 -2.34
N ALA A 253 18.66 -2.39 -2.27
CA ALA A 253 19.53 -2.27 -3.45
C ALA A 253 19.23 -3.31 -4.54
N GLY A 254 18.78 -4.50 -4.12
CA GLY A 254 18.39 -5.61 -5.00
C GLY A 254 17.04 -5.42 -5.69
N GLY A 255 16.21 -4.45 -5.29
CA GLY A 255 14.88 -4.22 -5.84
C GLY A 255 13.74 -4.29 -4.83
N GLY A 256 14.03 -4.55 -3.56
CA GLY A 256 13.04 -4.57 -2.48
C GLY A 256 12.48 -3.18 -2.16
N TYR A 257 11.33 -3.15 -1.50
CA TYR A 257 10.75 -1.92 -0.95
C TYR A 257 10.81 -1.93 0.58
N MET A 258 11.38 -0.87 1.15
CA MET A 258 11.42 -0.64 2.60
C MET A 258 10.56 0.57 2.99
N PHE A 259 9.67 0.38 3.95
CA PHE A 259 8.98 1.47 4.63
C PHE A 259 9.48 1.54 6.07
N ALA A 260 9.98 2.69 6.51
CA ALA A 260 10.44 2.88 7.89
C ALA A 260 9.81 4.11 8.50
N MET A 261 9.50 4.04 9.79
CA MET A 261 8.92 5.16 10.52
C MET A 261 9.43 5.28 11.95
N CYS A 262 9.09 6.39 12.60
CA CYS A 262 9.55 6.72 13.94
C CYS A 262 11.09 6.79 14.00
N SER A 263 11.78 6.09 14.91
CA SER A 263 13.25 6.12 15.04
C SER A 263 14.02 5.38 13.95
N ALA A 264 13.39 4.43 13.25
CA ALA A 264 14.08 3.57 12.31
C ALA A 264 14.77 4.34 11.16
N PRO A 265 14.15 5.35 10.50
CA PRO A 265 14.81 6.19 9.51
C PRO A 265 16.13 6.83 9.95
N ASP A 266 16.16 7.43 11.16
CA ASP A 266 17.35 8.10 11.72
C ASP A 266 18.41 7.05 12.08
N SER A 267 18.05 6.07 12.91
CA SER A 267 18.97 5.06 13.41
C SER A 267 19.60 4.24 12.27
N PHE A 268 18.84 3.94 11.21
CA PHE A 268 19.29 3.17 10.07
C PHE A 268 20.37 3.89 9.26
N ASP A 269 20.14 5.15 8.90
CA ASP A 269 21.13 5.95 8.17
C ASP A 269 22.35 6.28 9.05
N VAL A 270 22.16 6.52 10.35
CA VAL A 270 23.27 6.71 11.30
C VAL A 270 24.14 5.46 11.37
N ALA A 271 23.54 4.27 11.50
CA ALA A 271 24.27 3.00 11.53
C ALA A 271 25.08 2.77 10.25
N LEU A 272 24.48 3.03 9.08
CA LEU A 272 25.19 2.88 7.80
C LEU A 272 26.32 3.91 7.63
N ALA A 273 26.13 5.14 8.08
CA ALA A 273 27.19 6.15 8.07
C ALA A 273 28.35 5.78 9.02
N ALA A 274 28.05 5.15 10.14
CA ALA A 274 29.00 4.72 11.16
C ALA A 274 29.64 3.33 10.88
N ASP A 275 29.60 2.84 9.64
CA ASP A 275 30.19 1.55 9.29
C ASP A 275 31.69 1.49 9.65
N GLY A 276 32.02 0.69 10.67
CA GLY A 276 33.38 0.54 11.20
C GLY A 276 33.83 1.65 12.16
N VAL A 277 32.90 2.49 12.63
CA VAL A 277 33.15 3.59 13.57
C VAL A 277 32.35 3.34 14.84
N ASP A 278 32.99 3.46 15.99
CA ASP A 278 32.28 3.33 17.27
C ASP A 278 31.56 4.62 17.64
N ILE A 279 30.23 4.54 17.74
CA ILE A 279 29.35 5.65 18.10
C ILE A 279 28.59 5.41 19.42
N CYS A 280 28.77 4.23 20.04
CA CYS A 280 28.14 3.90 21.31
C CYS A 280 29.04 4.34 22.47
N ASP A 281 28.41 4.83 23.54
CA ASP A 281 29.09 5.23 24.76
C ASP A 281 28.96 4.14 25.85
N ILE A 282 29.73 4.31 26.91
CA ILE A 282 29.87 3.39 28.05
C ILE A 282 28.52 2.85 28.58
N PRO A 283 27.44 3.64 28.68
CA PRO A 283 26.15 3.11 29.14
C PRO A 283 25.52 2.03 28.26
N PHE A 284 25.91 1.94 26.99
CA PHE A 284 25.30 1.04 26.01
C PHE A 284 26.14 -0.23 25.79
N ASP A 285 27.45 -0.11 25.59
CA ASP A 285 28.31 -1.27 25.30
C ASP A 285 29.64 -1.30 26.09
N GLY A 286 29.83 -0.38 27.04
CA GLY A 286 30.84 -0.48 28.09
C GLY A 286 32.20 0.16 27.77
N ASP A 287 32.40 0.74 26.59
CA ASP A 287 33.60 1.46 26.18
C ASP A 287 33.25 2.86 25.60
N PRO A 288 34.22 3.80 25.59
CA PRO A 288 33.94 5.15 25.13
C PRO A 288 33.82 5.23 23.60
N ILE A 289 32.96 6.14 23.14
CA ILE A 289 32.83 6.54 21.73
C ILE A 289 34.22 6.85 21.12
N ASP A 290 34.41 6.53 19.83
CA ASP A 290 35.60 6.97 19.09
C ASP A 290 35.71 8.51 19.14
N PRO A 291 36.80 9.10 19.66
CA PRO A 291 36.92 10.56 19.78
C PRO A 291 36.82 11.32 18.46
N GLN A 292 36.95 10.63 17.32
CA GLN A 292 36.80 11.16 15.97
C GLN A 292 35.55 10.63 15.25
N ALA A 293 34.60 10.00 15.96
CA ALA A 293 33.41 9.34 15.39
C ALA A 293 32.72 10.21 14.34
N GLN A 294 32.37 11.45 14.70
CA GLN A 294 31.70 12.39 13.81
C GLN A 294 32.46 12.65 12.49
N ASN A 295 33.79 12.72 12.53
CA ASN A 295 34.63 13.00 11.36
C ASN A 295 34.84 11.75 10.48
N LYS A 296 34.59 10.57 11.03
CA LYS A 296 34.76 9.28 10.34
C LYS A 296 33.47 8.78 9.68
N LEU A 297 32.33 9.42 9.93
CA LEU A 297 31.06 9.05 9.31
C LEU A 297 31.13 9.17 7.78
N ASN A 298 30.61 8.15 7.09
CA ASN A 298 30.54 8.10 5.63
C ASN A 298 29.09 8.23 5.13
N PHE A 299 28.66 9.46 4.84
CA PHE A 299 27.31 9.75 4.34
C PHE A 299 27.01 9.17 2.94
N ASN A 300 28.01 8.64 2.21
CA ASN A 300 27.74 7.94 0.94
C ASN A 300 27.01 6.61 1.17
N ASN A 301 27.11 6.04 2.37
CA ASN A 301 26.47 4.77 2.71
C ASN A 301 24.97 4.89 3.02
N THR A 302 24.47 6.10 3.28
CA THR A 302 23.10 6.34 3.77
C THR A 302 22.08 6.40 2.64
N PHE A 303 20.80 6.21 2.97
CA PHE A 303 19.69 6.36 2.03
C PHE A 303 19.32 7.83 1.81
N ALA A 304 18.82 8.48 2.86
CA ALA A 304 18.13 9.76 2.75
C ALA A 304 18.93 10.93 3.30
N PHE A 305 19.79 10.68 4.29
CA PHE A 305 20.35 11.76 5.09
C PHE A 305 21.86 11.97 4.90
N HIS A 306 22.32 13.21 5.05
CA HIS A 306 23.73 13.59 5.01
C HIS A 306 24.02 14.77 5.93
N ASN A 307 25.30 15.00 6.25
CA ASN A 307 25.76 16.14 7.05
C ASN A 307 25.10 16.28 8.43
N PHE A 308 24.53 15.21 8.96
CA PHE A 308 23.98 15.20 10.32
C PHE A 308 25.08 15.07 11.36
N LYS A 309 24.76 15.48 12.59
CA LYS A 309 25.62 15.28 13.75
C LYS A 309 25.04 14.20 14.65
N ILE A 310 25.86 13.25 15.09
CA ILE A 310 25.45 12.23 16.05
C ILE A 310 25.35 12.84 17.46
N SER A 311 24.35 12.42 18.24
CA SER A 311 24.24 12.77 19.65
C SER A 311 25.10 11.83 20.49
N THR A 312 26.10 12.40 21.15
CA THR A 312 26.98 11.67 22.08
C THR A 312 26.47 11.69 23.51
N ASN A 313 25.31 12.30 23.77
CA ASN A 313 24.75 12.40 25.12
C ASN A 313 23.84 11.20 25.40
N PRO A 314 24.16 10.30 26.34
CA PRO A 314 23.31 9.16 26.67
C PRO A 314 22.02 9.56 27.42
N TYR A 315 21.92 10.82 27.85
CA TYR A 315 20.72 11.37 28.51
C TYR A 315 19.70 11.99 27.56
N GLU A 316 20.04 12.09 26.28
CA GLU A 316 19.14 12.58 25.23
C GLU A 316 18.51 11.42 24.48
N TYR A 317 17.32 11.67 23.96
CA TYR A 317 16.55 10.70 23.21
C TYR A 317 17.01 10.61 21.76
N GLU A 318 17.38 11.75 21.20
CA GLU A 318 17.80 11.92 19.82
C GLU A 318 19.12 11.18 19.54
N ILE A 319 19.16 10.48 18.40
CA ILE A 319 20.36 9.76 17.94
C ILE A 319 21.23 10.69 17.09
N SER A 320 20.61 11.59 16.33
CA SER A 320 21.31 12.57 15.52
C SER A 320 20.48 13.84 15.28
N THR A 321 21.05 14.80 14.55
CA THR A 321 20.32 15.99 14.07
C THR A 321 19.40 15.72 12.89
N ILE A 322 19.26 14.45 12.45
CA ILE A 322 18.24 14.05 11.47
C ILE A 322 16.86 14.35 12.02
N ASP A 323 16.59 13.98 13.28
CA ASP A 323 15.35 14.40 13.95
C ASP A 323 15.40 15.89 14.34
N ILE A 324 14.23 16.51 14.34
CA ILE A 324 14.06 17.85 14.88
C ILE A 324 13.95 17.82 16.41
N ASN A 325 14.17 18.97 17.05
CA ASN A 325 13.86 19.08 18.47
C ASN A 325 12.32 19.16 18.65
N PRO A 326 11.70 18.22 19.38
CA PRO A 326 10.24 18.15 19.48
C PRO A 326 9.61 19.30 20.29
N ALA A 327 10.39 20.08 21.05
CA ALA A 327 9.87 21.14 21.91
C ALA A 327 9.05 22.19 21.13
N ASN A 328 9.45 22.52 19.91
CA ASN A 328 8.73 23.48 19.07
C ASN A 328 7.32 22.98 18.71
N HIS A 329 7.17 21.69 18.43
CA HIS A 329 5.88 21.06 18.15
C HIS A 329 5.01 21.00 19.41
N LEU A 330 5.59 20.59 20.54
CA LEU A 330 4.89 20.53 21.83
C LEU A 330 4.32 21.88 22.28
N MET A 331 4.99 22.98 21.96
CA MET A 331 4.49 24.32 22.26
C MET A 331 3.36 24.76 21.31
N ASN A 332 3.12 24.05 20.22
CA ASN A 332 2.23 24.44 19.13
C ASN A 332 1.31 23.30 18.63
N VAL A 333 0.97 22.33 19.49
CA VAL A 333 0.20 21.11 19.14
C VAL A 333 -1.02 21.38 18.25
N ASN A 334 -1.82 22.41 18.59
CA ASN A 334 -3.03 22.75 17.84
C ASN A 334 -2.78 23.23 16.40
N ASN A 335 -1.53 23.60 16.08
CA ASN A 335 -1.08 24.04 14.77
C ASN A 335 -0.11 23.02 14.13
N ASP A 336 0.09 21.85 14.73
CA ASP A 336 0.94 20.81 14.16
C ASP A 336 0.22 20.10 13.02
N PHE A 337 0.54 20.55 11.80
CA PHE A 337 0.07 19.98 10.56
C PHE A 337 1.20 19.91 9.56
N PHE A 338 1.11 18.92 8.67
CA PHE A 338 1.93 18.86 7.46
C PHE A 338 1.05 18.74 6.23
N THR A 339 1.56 19.22 5.10
CA THR A 339 0.85 19.21 3.83
C THR A 339 1.52 18.24 2.87
N LEU A 340 0.73 17.38 2.24
CA LEU A 340 1.17 16.50 1.17
C LEU A 340 1.40 17.28 -0.12
N PHE A 341 2.45 16.90 -0.84
CA PHE A 341 2.74 17.44 -2.15
C PHE A 341 1.82 16.79 -3.18
N GLU A 342 1.38 17.58 -4.16
CA GLU A 342 0.62 17.06 -5.30
C GLU A 342 1.57 16.69 -6.43
N PHE A 343 1.58 15.41 -6.79
CA PHE A 343 2.43 14.85 -7.84
C PHE A 343 1.62 14.57 -9.10
N SER A 344 2.30 14.49 -10.25
CA SER A 344 1.65 14.10 -11.48
C SER A 344 1.37 12.60 -11.49
N ALA A 345 0.10 12.20 -11.52
CA ALA A 345 -0.29 10.78 -11.60
C ALA A 345 0.27 10.06 -12.83
N LYS A 346 0.56 10.82 -13.91
CA LYS A 346 1.07 10.30 -15.18
C LYS A 346 2.59 10.24 -15.22
N TRP A 347 3.27 11.27 -14.70
CA TRP A 347 4.73 11.39 -14.78
C TRP A 347 5.44 10.86 -13.55
N ASP A 348 4.81 10.99 -12.37
CA ASP A 348 5.33 10.64 -11.06
C ASP A 348 4.37 9.68 -10.33
N PRO A 349 3.99 8.54 -10.93
CA PRO A 349 2.94 7.66 -10.40
C PRO A 349 3.26 7.11 -9.01
N VAL A 350 4.54 6.93 -8.67
CA VAL A 350 4.97 6.41 -7.37
C VAL A 350 4.65 7.37 -6.23
N PRO A 351 5.20 8.60 -6.19
CA PRO A 351 4.84 9.54 -5.13
C PRO A 351 3.35 9.92 -5.19
N THR A 352 2.68 9.89 -6.35
CA THR A 352 1.21 10.05 -6.41
C THR A 352 0.47 8.91 -5.68
N MET A 353 0.86 7.65 -5.85
CA MET A 353 0.28 6.52 -5.08
C MET A 353 0.48 6.70 -3.59
N LEU A 354 1.71 7.04 -3.19
CA LEU A 354 2.09 7.20 -1.78
C LEU A 354 1.36 8.36 -1.10
N CYS A 355 0.97 9.39 -1.86
CA CYS A 355 0.23 10.55 -1.35
C CYS A 355 -1.29 10.49 -1.54
N GLN A 356 -1.88 9.35 -1.96
CA GLN A 356 -3.35 9.25 -2.07
C GLN A 356 -4.02 9.43 -0.70
N ASN A 357 -4.87 10.43 -0.57
CA ASN A 357 -5.56 10.72 0.67
C ASN A 357 -6.87 11.50 0.40
N HIS A 358 -7.79 11.52 1.37
CA HIS A 358 -9.04 12.27 1.29
C HIS A 358 -8.90 13.70 1.86
N TYR A 359 -7.73 14.01 2.43
CA TYR A 359 -7.25 15.35 2.77
C TYR A 359 -5.79 15.54 2.36
N GLN A 360 -5.42 16.76 1.96
CA GLN A 360 -4.02 17.12 1.68
C GLN A 360 -3.27 17.67 2.91
N VAL A 361 -4.01 18.15 3.91
CA VAL A 361 -3.45 18.67 5.17
C VAL A 361 -3.74 17.66 6.26
N ILE A 362 -2.69 17.17 6.91
CA ILE A 362 -2.76 16.07 7.87
C ILE A 362 -2.23 16.57 9.21
N ARG A 363 -2.87 16.14 10.30
CA ARG A 363 -2.40 16.43 11.66
C ARG A 363 -1.02 15.80 11.87
N GLY A 364 -0.10 16.58 12.41
CA GLY A 364 1.17 16.06 12.89
C GLY A 364 0.96 15.16 14.09
N PHE A 365 1.91 14.27 14.31
CA PHE A 365 2.00 13.38 15.45
C PHE A 365 3.48 13.17 15.76
N MET A 366 3.79 12.85 17.00
CA MET A 366 5.16 12.76 17.48
C MET A 366 5.63 11.31 17.52
N GLY A 367 6.93 11.15 17.72
CA GLY A 367 7.57 9.88 17.94
C GLY A 367 9.01 10.10 18.35
N GLN A 368 9.74 8.99 18.40
CA GLN A 368 11.18 8.97 18.66
C GLN A 368 11.97 9.86 17.71
N SER A 369 11.65 9.76 16.42
CA SER A 369 11.95 10.79 15.44
C SER A 369 10.63 11.38 14.97
N THR A 370 10.36 12.62 15.39
CA THR A 370 9.10 13.32 15.13
C THR A 370 9.04 13.83 13.69
N ALA A 371 10.11 14.46 13.21
CA ALA A 371 10.19 14.96 11.84
C ALA A 371 11.65 15.10 11.41
N PHE A 372 11.88 15.13 10.11
CA PHE A 372 13.23 15.20 9.57
C PHE A 372 13.67 16.64 9.31
N ASN A 373 14.87 16.98 9.77
CA ASN A 373 15.51 18.24 9.49
C ASN A 373 15.84 18.33 8.00
N ARG A 374 15.25 19.33 7.32
CA ARG A 374 15.42 19.55 5.88
C ARG A 374 16.88 19.67 5.46
N ASP A 375 17.72 20.30 6.29
CA ASP A 375 19.13 20.53 5.97
C ASP A 375 19.97 19.25 5.98
N ASN A 376 19.44 18.16 6.54
CA ASN A 376 20.07 16.86 6.53
C ASN A 376 19.54 15.93 5.44
N ILE A 377 18.55 16.32 4.64
CA ILE A 377 17.99 15.50 3.56
C ILE A 377 18.81 15.67 2.27
N LYS A 378 19.21 14.54 1.66
CA LYS A 378 19.97 14.54 0.41
C LYS A 378 19.16 15.19 -0.72
N PRO A 379 19.79 15.96 -1.63
CA PRO A 379 19.07 16.69 -2.68
C PRO A 379 18.24 15.84 -3.65
N ASN A 380 18.58 14.56 -3.82
CA ASN A 380 17.89 13.62 -4.72
C ASN A 380 16.66 12.95 -4.08
N ILE A 381 16.36 13.24 -2.80
CA ILE A 381 15.23 12.66 -2.09
C ILE A 381 13.96 13.47 -2.39
N ILE A 382 12.88 12.75 -2.64
CA ILE A 382 11.57 13.34 -2.92
C ILE A 382 10.88 13.61 -1.58
N ILE A 383 10.67 14.88 -1.27
CA ILE A 383 9.84 15.31 -0.14
C ILE A 383 8.39 15.18 -0.57
N MET A 384 7.62 14.35 0.15
CA MET A 384 6.21 14.09 -0.12
C MET A 384 5.28 14.81 0.86
N GLY A 385 5.75 15.13 2.05
CA GLY A 385 4.98 15.86 3.05
C GLY A 385 5.88 16.69 3.96
N GLU A 386 5.52 17.95 4.18
CA GLU A 386 6.32 18.90 4.97
C GLU A 386 5.45 19.76 5.89
N SER A 387 6.01 20.20 7.01
CA SER A 387 5.43 21.30 7.76
C SER A 387 6.16 22.61 7.48
N LYS A 388 5.48 23.52 6.78
CA LYS A 388 6.02 24.86 6.50
C LYS A 388 6.14 25.72 7.77
N ALA A 389 5.28 25.49 8.76
CA ALA A 389 5.28 26.26 10.01
C ALA A 389 6.52 25.97 10.87
N PHE A 390 7.01 24.72 10.83
CA PHE A 390 8.16 24.27 11.61
C PHE A 390 9.43 24.09 10.76
N ASN A 391 9.33 24.24 9.44
CA ASN A 391 10.41 24.03 8.48
C ASN A 391 11.02 22.61 8.56
N ASP A 392 10.17 21.60 8.70
CA ASP A 392 10.55 20.19 8.75
C ASP A 392 9.89 19.38 7.64
N VAL A 393 10.36 18.14 7.50
CA VAL A 393 9.82 17.16 6.56
C VAL A 393 9.23 15.99 7.36
N ARG A 394 8.00 15.61 7.04
CA ARG A 394 7.32 14.48 7.70
C ARG A 394 7.39 13.21 6.87
N TYR A 395 7.33 13.32 5.54
CA TYR A 395 7.17 12.16 4.67
C TYR A 395 8.07 12.32 3.43
N LEU A 396 8.93 11.33 3.17
CA LEU A 396 9.89 11.36 2.07
C LEU A 396 10.07 9.99 1.41
N HIS A 397 10.52 10.01 0.16
CA HIS A 397 10.69 8.83 -0.68
C HIS A 397 11.98 8.94 -1.50
N GLY A 398 12.60 7.79 -1.76
CA GLY A 398 13.79 7.73 -2.59
C GLY A 398 14.03 6.36 -3.20
N GLU A 399 14.98 6.34 -4.12
CA GLU A 399 15.51 5.11 -4.71
C GLU A 399 16.89 4.79 -4.12
N TYR A 400 17.20 3.50 -4.03
CA TYR A 400 18.56 3.06 -3.74
C TYR A 400 18.85 1.75 -4.45
N GLY A 401 19.92 1.74 -5.24
CA GLY A 401 20.20 0.64 -6.16
C GLY A 401 19.02 0.45 -7.13
N LYS A 402 18.37 -0.71 -7.08
CA LYS A 402 17.22 -1.06 -7.93
C LYS A 402 15.88 -0.99 -7.22
N GLY A 403 15.88 -0.78 -5.91
CA GLY A 403 14.68 -0.71 -5.11
C GLY A 403 14.43 0.69 -4.61
N THR A 404 13.58 0.78 -3.61
CA THR A 404 13.08 2.05 -3.13
C THR A 404 12.84 2.00 -1.63
N PHE A 405 12.76 3.17 -1.02
CA PHE A 405 12.41 3.32 0.38
C PHE A 405 11.51 4.52 0.59
N THR A 406 10.76 4.48 1.69
CA THR A 406 9.94 5.60 2.15
C THR A 406 10.11 5.76 3.65
N PHE A 407 10.37 6.98 4.09
CA PHE A 407 10.48 7.34 5.51
C PHE A 407 9.34 8.25 5.93
N PHE A 408 8.76 7.94 7.08
CA PHE A 408 7.65 8.69 7.68
C PHE A 408 7.97 9.02 9.14
N GLY A 409 8.04 10.31 9.48
CA GLY A 409 8.27 10.77 10.84
C GLY A 409 7.03 10.59 11.71
N GLY A 410 7.26 10.49 13.03
CA GLY A 410 6.23 10.23 14.02
C GLY A 410 5.95 8.74 14.24
N HIS A 411 5.17 8.46 15.28
CA HIS A 411 4.85 7.11 15.74
C HIS A 411 3.41 6.69 15.42
N ASP A 412 2.41 7.30 16.06
CA ASP A 412 1.00 6.94 15.89
C ASP A 412 0.20 8.15 15.36
N PRO A 413 -0.40 8.06 14.16
CA PRO A 413 -1.22 9.13 13.58
C PRO A 413 -2.38 9.65 14.42
N GLU A 414 -2.96 8.83 15.31
CA GLU A 414 -4.14 9.19 16.11
C GLU A 414 -3.83 9.29 17.61
N ASP A 415 -2.56 9.16 17.98
CA ASP A 415 -2.04 9.45 19.32
C ASP A 415 -0.83 10.39 19.23
N TYR A 416 -1.07 11.67 19.51
CA TYR A 416 -0.12 12.74 19.22
C TYR A 416 1.24 12.59 19.91
N GLN A 417 1.33 12.00 21.12
CA GLN A 417 2.61 11.82 21.83
C GLN A 417 2.99 10.36 22.05
N HIS A 418 2.01 9.48 22.26
CA HIS A 418 2.16 8.06 22.58
C HIS A 418 3.41 7.70 23.42
N PHE A 419 3.25 7.71 24.74
CA PHE A 419 4.32 7.35 25.67
C PHE A 419 4.44 5.84 25.86
N VAL A 420 5.62 5.39 26.30
CA VAL A 420 5.83 4.00 26.71
C VAL A 420 4.83 3.62 27.81
N GLY A 421 4.05 2.57 27.55
CA GLY A 421 3.00 2.07 28.43
C GLY A 421 1.60 2.64 28.18
N ASP A 422 1.45 3.59 27.26
CA ASP A 422 0.13 4.02 26.78
C ASP A 422 -0.57 2.86 26.05
N PRO A 423 -1.91 2.77 26.12
CA PRO A 423 -2.64 1.70 25.45
C PRO A 423 -2.62 1.87 23.93
N PRO A 424 -2.79 0.77 23.16
CA PRO A 424 -2.92 0.84 21.71
C PRO A 424 -4.10 1.72 21.30
N THR A 425 -3.91 2.48 20.23
CA THR A 425 -4.99 3.19 19.54
C THR A 425 -6.08 2.21 19.09
N ASP A 426 -7.34 2.50 19.42
CA ASP A 426 -8.48 1.75 18.88
C ASP A 426 -8.90 2.32 17.51
N LEU A 427 -8.41 1.70 16.43
CA LEU A 427 -8.73 2.09 15.06
C LEU A 427 -10.22 1.97 14.70
N ASN A 428 -11.06 1.33 15.52
CA ASN A 428 -12.51 1.38 15.32
C ASN A 428 -13.07 2.80 15.52
N LEU A 429 -12.38 3.64 16.30
CA LEU A 429 -12.72 5.05 16.50
C LEU A 429 -12.20 5.95 15.36
N TYR A 430 -11.23 5.47 14.59
CA TYR A 430 -10.55 6.22 13.53
C TYR A 430 -10.53 5.48 12.18
N PRO A 431 -11.68 4.98 11.67
CA PRO A 431 -11.74 4.18 10.45
C PRO A 431 -11.30 4.94 9.18
N ASN A 432 -11.17 6.26 9.29
CA ASN A 432 -10.84 7.18 8.21
C ASN A 432 -9.62 8.05 8.55
N SER A 433 -8.73 7.60 9.44
CA SER A 433 -7.48 8.32 9.75
C SER A 433 -6.67 8.64 8.50
N GLU A 434 -6.26 9.90 8.35
CA GLU A 434 -5.44 10.34 7.22
C GLU A 434 -4.01 9.81 7.31
N GLY A 435 -3.40 9.77 8.50
CA GLY A 435 -2.00 9.33 8.65
C GLY A 435 -1.85 7.81 8.55
N TYR A 436 -2.78 7.03 9.12
CA TYR A 436 -2.78 5.57 8.94
C TYR A 436 -3.02 5.17 7.48
N ARG A 437 -3.80 5.98 6.76
CA ARG A 437 -3.98 5.79 5.32
C ARG A 437 -2.67 5.96 4.54
N LEU A 438 -1.80 6.89 4.93
CA LEU A 438 -0.48 7.02 4.31
C LEU A 438 0.36 5.76 4.50
N ILE A 439 0.33 5.15 5.69
CA ILE A 439 1.01 3.87 5.93
C ILE A 439 0.52 2.81 4.92
N LEU A 440 -0.80 2.65 4.79
CA LEU A 440 -1.41 1.67 3.89
C LEU A 440 -1.14 1.93 2.39
N ASN A 441 -0.90 3.18 1.98
CA ASN A 441 -0.48 3.47 0.60
C ASN A 441 0.82 2.74 0.22
N ASN A 442 1.73 2.56 1.19
CA ASN A 442 3.00 1.86 0.97
C ASN A 442 2.80 0.35 0.78
N VAL A 443 1.73 -0.22 1.33
CA VAL A 443 1.51 -1.68 1.32
C VAL A 443 1.15 -2.20 -0.06
N LEU A 444 0.32 -1.47 -0.82
CA LEU A 444 -0.14 -1.89 -2.14
C LEU A 444 0.82 -1.51 -3.27
N PHE A 445 1.79 -0.64 -3.02
CA PHE A 445 2.75 -0.19 -4.04
C PHE A 445 3.47 -1.34 -4.77
N PRO A 446 4.00 -2.39 -4.10
CA PRO A 446 4.67 -3.49 -4.80
C PRO A 446 3.73 -4.34 -5.68
N ALA A 447 2.41 -4.25 -5.47
CA ALA A 447 1.41 -4.92 -6.29
C ALA A 447 1.22 -4.25 -7.65
N ALA A 448 1.69 -3.00 -7.81
CA ALA A 448 1.58 -2.24 -9.05
C ALA A 448 2.41 -2.89 -10.16
N LYS A 449 1.73 -3.20 -11.27
CA LYS A 449 2.41 -3.69 -12.46
C LYS A 449 3.31 -2.58 -13.01
N LYS A 450 4.63 -2.84 -13.10
CA LYS A 450 5.55 -1.91 -13.77
C LYS A 450 5.14 -1.76 -15.24
N GLU A 451 4.66 -0.58 -15.61
CA GLU A 451 4.46 -0.23 -17.01
C GLU A 451 5.83 -0.06 -17.67
N LYS A 452 6.03 -0.66 -18.85
CA LYS A 452 7.22 -0.36 -19.65
C LYS A 452 7.06 1.06 -20.15
N GLN A 453 7.87 1.99 -19.66
CA GLN A 453 7.93 3.34 -20.23
C GLN A 453 8.22 3.19 -21.74
N LYS A 454 7.34 3.76 -22.57
CA LYS A 454 7.63 3.90 -23.99
C LYS A 454 8.74 4.94 -24.10
N THR A 455 9.90 4.49 -24.58
CA THR A 455 11.02 5.37 -24.96
C THR A 455 10.77 5.97 -26.33
#